data_AF-A0A9P8Q756-F1
#
_entry.id   AF-A0A9P8Q756-F1
#
_cell.length_a   1.000
_cell.length_b   1.000
_cell.length_c   1.000
_cell.angle_alpha   90.00
_cell.angle_beta   90.00
_cell.angle_gamma   90.00
#
_symmetry.space_group_name_H-M   'P 1'
#
loop_
_entity.id
_entity.type
_entity.pdbx_description
1 polymer ?
#
loop_
_entity_poly.entity_id
_entity_poly.type
_entity_poly.pdbx_seq_one_letter_code
_entity_poly.pdbx_strand_id
1 'polypeptide(L)'
;THSLLYTLKNILNSVSVALVDSGLNIKAIACSGYSGSDSHETVVNFAAKDEILGIWSDFQDFDSTFDQSIDACENDSAQLRKEINGYLLKKATKNAS
;
A
#
# COMPACT_ATOMS: atom_id res chain seq x y z
N THR A 1 0.13 -1.62 20.85
CA THR A 1 -0.09 -0.20 20.52
C THR A 1 0.21 -0.02 19.05
N HIS A 2 -0.59 0.70 18.28
CA HIS A 2 -0.27 0.96 16.87
C HIS A 2 0.78 2.06 16.77
N SER A 3 1.80 1.86 15.95
CA SER A 3 2.85 2.86 15.73
C SER A 3 2.41 3.97 14.77
N LEU A 4 3.22 5.01 14.69
CA LEU A 4 3.03 6.10 13.73
C LEU A 4 3.11 5.58 12.29
N LEU A 5 4.05 4.69 11.99
CA LEU A 5 4.19 4.08 10.66
C LEU A 5 2.97 3.23 10.30
N TYR A 6 2.49 2.39 11.23
CA TYR A 6 1.25 1.64 10.99
C TYR A 6 0.05 2.55 10.71
N THR A 7 -0.03 3.67 11.42
CA THR A 7 -1.07 4.69 11.21
C THR A 7 -0.94 5.34 9.83
N LEU A 8 0.28 5.67 9.41
CA LEU A 8 0.57 6.23 8.09
C LEU A 8 0.11 5.29 6.97
N LYS A 9 0.39 3.99 7.08
CA LYS A 9 -0.10 2.97 6.13
C LYS A 9 -1.62 3.03 5.95
N ASN A 10 -2.36 3.12 7.06
CA ASN A 10 -3.83 3.17 7.01
C ASN A 10 -4.35 4.47 6.37
N ILE A 11 -3.69 5.60 6.62
CA ILE A 11 -4.04 6.89 6.00
C ILE A 11 -3.84 6.81 4.49
N LEU A 12 -2.66 6.37 4.03
CA LEU A 12 -2.35 6.24 2.61
C LEU A 12 -3.35 5.33 1.90
N ASN A 13 -3.66 4.18 2.48
CA ASN A 13 -4.62 3.23 1.93
C ASN A 13 -6.05 3.76 1.89
N SER A 14 -6.47 4.51 2.91
CA SER A 14 -7.80 5.14 2.94
C SER A 14 -7.94 6.21 1.86
N VAL A 15 -6.89 7.00 1.63
CA VAL A 15 -6.84 7.99 0.54
C VAL A 15 -6.95 7.29 -0.81
N SER A 16 -6.24 6.18 -1.03
CA SER A 16 -6.34 5.41 -2.27
C SER A 16 -7.75 4.92 -2.55
N VAL A 17 -8.45 4.39 -1.53
CA VAL A 17 -9.85 3.96 -1.67
C VAL A 17 -10.77 5.14 -2.01
N ALA A 18 -10.61 6.26 -1.32
CA ALA A 18 -11.41 7.47 -1.57
C ALA A 18 -11.19 8.02 -2.98
N LEU A 19 -9.93 8.06 -3.45
CA LEU A 19 -9.61 8.49 -4.81
C LEU A 19 -10.26 7.55 -5.82
N VAL A 20 -10.16 6.23 -5.63
CA VAL A 20 -10.76 5.24 -6.54
C VAL A 20 -12.28 5.39 -6.61
N ASP A 21 -12.95 5.74 -5.51
CA ASP A 21 -14.40 5.94 -5.52
C ASP A 21 -14.83 7.30 -6.10
N SER A 22 -13.95 8.32 -6.03
CA SER A 22 -14.25 9.70 -6.46
C SER A 22 -14.58 9.85 -7.95
N GLY A 23 -14.28 8.86 -8.79
CA GLY A 23 -14.46 8.94 -10.25
C GLY A 23 -13.40 9.77 -10.97
N LEU A 24 -12.37 10.23 -10.27
CA LEU A 24 -11.20 10.85 -10.89
C LEU A 24 -10.46 9.85 -11.78
N ASN A 25 -9.85 10.36 -12.85
CA ASN A 25 -9.00 9.55 -13.72
C ASN A 25 -7.61 9.39 -13.07
N ILE A 26 -7.38 8.24 -12.43
CA ILE A 26 -6.13 7.94 -11.74
C ILE A 26 -5.28 7.01 -12.61
N LYS A 27 -4.01 7.37 -12.82
CA LYS A 27 -3.08 6.59 -13.65
C LYS A 27 -2.83 5.18 -13.09
N ALA A 28 -2.73 5.06 -11.77
CA ALA A 28 -2.48 3.79 -11.08
C ALA A 28 -3.01 3.85 -9.64
N ILE A 29 -3.43 2.70 -9.13
CA ILE A 29 -3.85 2.54 -7.73
C ILE A 29 -2.60 2.37 -6.88
N ALA A 30 -2.39 3.31 -5.96
CA ALA A 30 -1.33 3.22 -4.96
C ALA A 30 -1.81 2.37 -3.77
N CYS A 31 -0.97 1.46 -3.29
CA CYS A 31 -1.24 0.68 -2.08
C CYS A 31 0.01 0.67 -1.21
N SER A 32 -0.18 0.91 0.08
CA SER A 32 0.89 0.90 1.06
C SER A 32 0.89 -0.39 1.85
N GLY A 33 2.08 -0.97 1.96
CA GLY A 33 2.38 -2.09 2.82
C GLY A 33 3.06 -1.65 4.11
N TYR A 34 3.01 -2.52 5.11
CA TYR A 34 3.67 -2.33 6.39
C TYR A 34 4.40 -3.58 6.83
N SER A 35 5.65 -3.41 7.29
CA SER A 35 6.44 -4.42 7.98
C SER A 35 6.86 -3.86 9.32
N GLY A 36 6.58 -4.58 10.41
CA GLY A 36 6.94 -4.15 11.76
C GLY A 36 7.41 -5.31 12.60
N SER A 37 8.54 -5.11 13.27
CA SER A 37 9.13 -6.01 14.26
C SER A 37 9.44 -5.24 15.54
N ASP A 38 9.90 -5.92 16.60
CA ASP A 38 10.37 -5.26 17.82
C ASP A 38 11.60 -4.35 17.58
N SER A 39 12.29 -4.51 16.44
CA SER A 39 13.53 -3.79 16.13
C SER A 39 13.33 -2.63 15.15
N HIS A 40 12.50 -2.84 14.13
CA HIS A 40 12.32 -1.87 13.06
C HIS A 40 10.92 -1.90 12.46
N GLU A 41 10.49 -0.75 11.96
CA GLU A 41 9.24 -0.55 11.24
C GLU A 41 9.50 0.08 9.88
N THR A 42 8.78 -0.39 8.86
CA THR A 42 8.87 0.13 7.50
C THR A 42 7.48 0.18 6.87
N VAL A 43 7.23 1.26 6.14
CA VAL A 43 6.07 1.45 5.26
C VAL A 43 6.59 1.76 3.88
N VAL A 44 6.05 1.07 2.90
CA VAL A 44 6.35 1.33 1.49
C VAL A 44 5.04 1.55 0.75
N ASN A 45 4.97 2.64 0.00
CA ASN A 45 3.86 2.93 -0.88
C ASN A 45 4.21 2.54 -2.32
N PHE A 46 3.42 1.66 -2.93
CA PHE A 46 3.66 1.12 -4.26
C PHE A 46 2.60 1.60 -5.25
N ALA A 47 3.02 2.07 -6.42
CA ALA A 47 2.17 2.20 -7.60
C ALA A 47 1.95 0.82 -8.27
N ALA A 48 1.30 0.79 -9.44
CA ALA A 48 1.13 -0.45 -10.20
C ALA A 48 2.49 -0.99 -10.67
N LYS A 49 2.65 -2.33 -10.70
CA LYS A 49 3.89 -3.04 -11.11
C LYS A 49 5.09 -2.74 -10.21
N ASP A 50 4.83 -2.65 -8.90
CA ASP A 50 5.86 -2.63 -7.85
C ASP A 50 6.81 -1.42 -7.92
N GLU A 51 6.38 -0.36 -8.62
CA GLU A 51 7.05 0.94 -8.58
C GLU A 51 6.89 1.58 -7.20
N ILE A 52 8.00 1.81 -6.51
CA ILE A 52 8.03 2.45 -5.19
C ILE A 52 7.81 3.96 -5.34
N LEU A 53 6.77 4.47 -4.67
CA LEU A 53 6.44 5.91 -4.60
C LEU A 53 7.03 6.58 -3.36
N GLY A 54 7.28 5.83 -2.29
CA GLY A 54 7.82 6.35 -1.05
C GLY A 54 8.10 5.24 -0.04
N ILE A 55 9.16 5.43 0.74
CA ILE A 55 9.57 4.56 1.84
C ILE A 55 9.66 5.41 3.09
N TRP A 56 9.06 4.94 4.19
CA TRP A 56 9.21 5.50 5.53
C TRP A 56 9.68 4.39 6.44
N SER A 57 10.80 4.61 7.13
CA SER A 57 11.48 3.57 7.88
C SER A 57 12.32 4.19 9.00
N ASP A 58 12.53 3.43 10.07
CA ASP A 58 13.47 3.77 11.15
C ASP A 58 14.84 3.08 11.00
N PHE A 59 15.03 2.30 9.93
CA PHE A 59 16.32 1.74 9.57
C PHE A 59 17.37 2.84 9.36
N GLN A 60 18.54 2.64 9.97
CA GLN A 60 19.71 3.51 9.75
C GLN A 60 20.65 2.96 8.68
N ASP A 61 20.65 1.64 8.51
CA ASP A 61 21.47 0.91 7.56
C ASP A 61 20.59 0.17 6.54
N PHE A 62 20.99 0.19 5.26
CA PHE A 62 20.28 -0.50 4.17
C PHE A 62 20.93 -1.86 3.91
N ASP A 63 20.65 -2.80 4.82
CA ASP A 63 21.16 -4.17 4.76
C ASP A 63 20.08 -5.18 4.29
N SER A 64 20.40 -6.47 4.36
CA SER A 64 19.46 -7.52 3.95
C SER A 64 18.15 -7.55 4.74
N THR A 65 18.13 -7.02 5.97
CA THR A 65 16.91 -6.96 6.77
C THR A 65 16.02 -5.80 6.34
N PHE A 66 16.62 -4.70 5.83
CA PHE A 66 15.88 -3.65 5.13
C PHE A 66 15.22 -4.21 3.86
N ASP A 67 15.95 -4.95 3.03
CA ASP A 67 15.40 -5.56 1.81
C ASP A 67 14.22 -6.50 2.12
N GLN A 68 14.36 -7.35 3.13
CA GLN A 68 13.27 -8.22 3.61
C GLN A 68 12.06 -7.43 4.09
N SER A 69 12.27 -6.23 4.68
CA SER A 69 11.16 -5.37 5.10
C SER A 69 10.40 -4.78 3.91
N ILE A 70 11.09 -4.50 2.80
CA ILE A 70 10.46 -4.04 1.54
C ILE A 70 9.63 -5.17 0.93
N ASP A 71 10.18 -6.39 0.86
CA ASP A 71 9.46 -7.58 0.37
C ASP A 71 8.20 -7.87 1.19
N ALA A 72 8.29 -7.73 2.51
CA ALA A 72 7.13 -7.87 3.40
C ALA A 72 6.07 -6.79 3.14
N CYS A 73 6.49 -5.54 2.91
CA CYS A 73 5.58 -4.47 2.55
C CYS A 73 4.91 -4.72 1.18
N GLU A 74 5.65 -5.20 0.19
CA GLU A 74 5.10 -5.52 -1.13
C GLU A 74 3.96 -6.54 -1.01
N ASN A 75 4.23 -7.63 -0.28
CA ASN A 75 3.24 -8.68 -0.01
C ASN A 75 2.00 -8.16 0.75
N ASP A 76 2.17 -7.35 1.80
CA ASP A 76 1.05 -6.74 2.53
C ASP A 76 0.22 -5.81 1.62
N SER A 77 0.88 -5.02 0.76
CA SER A 77 0.21 -4.08 -0.15
C SER A 77 -0.61 -4.79 -1.24
N ALA A 78 -0.17 -5.97 -1.67
CA ALA A 78 -0.78 -6.73 -2.76
C ALA A 78 -2.21 -7.18 -2.43
N GLN A 79 -2.48 -7.52 -1.16
CA GLN A 79 -3.80 -7.94 -0.71
C GLN A 79 -4.84 -6.81 -0.86
N LEU A 80 -4.53 -5.60 -0.38
CA LEU A 80 -5.44 -4.46 -0.53
C LEU A 80 -5.64 -4.11 -2.01
N ARG A 81 -4.57 -4.14 -2.80
CA ARG A 81 -4.66 -3.88 -4.25
C ARG A 81 -5.62 -4.83 -4.94
N LYS A 82 -5.57 -6.12 -4.59
CA LYS A 82 -6.49 -7.15 -5.09
C LYS A 82 -7.94 -6.85 -4.71
N GLU A 83 -8.19 -6.39 -3.49
CA GLU A 83 -9.53 -6.00 -3.03
C GLU A 83 -10.08 -4.78 -3.77
N ILE A 84 -9.28 -3.73 -3.94
CA ILE A 84 -9.67 -2.53 -4.70
C ILE A 84 -9.98 -2.89 -6.15
N ASN A 85 -9.12 -3.69 -6.80
CA ASN A 85 -9.35 -4.17 -8.16
C ASN A 85 -10.65 -4.98 -8.26
N GLY A 86 -10.92 -5.86 -7.29
CA GLY A 86 -12.16 -6.62 -7.22
C GLY A 86 -13.41 -5.74 -7.05
N TYR A 87 -13.33 -4.69 -6.24
CA TYR A 87 -14.38 -3.69 -6.09
C TYR A 87 -14.65 -2.95 -7.41
N LEU A 88 -13.60 -2.48 -8.09
CA LEU A 88 -13.69 -1.76 -9.35
C LEU A 88 -14.31 -2.61 -10.46
N LEU A 89 -13.90 -3.88 -10.57
CA LEU A 89 -14.48 -4.82 -11.52
C LEU A 89 -15.99 -5.01 -11.28
N LYS A 90 -16.41 -5.18 -10.02
CA LYS A 90 -17.82 -5.29 -9.66
C LYS A 90 -18.62 -4.03 -10.01
N LYS A 91 -18.05 -2.84 -9.75
CA LYS A 91 -18.67 -1.54 -10.08
C LYS A 91 -18.85 -1.40 -11.60
N ALA A 92 -17.83 -1.75 -12.38
CA ALA A 92 -17.89 -1.74 -13.84
C ALA A 92 -18.95 -2.71 -14.39
N THR A 93 -19.04 -3.93 -13.86
CA THR A 93 -20.03 -4.92 -14.31
C THR A 93 -21.47 -4.55 -13.96
N LYS A 94 -21.71 -3.91 -12.80
CA LYS A 94 -23.05 -3.46 -12.41
C LYS A 94 -23.58 -2.32 -13.28
N ASN A 95 -22.69 -1.49 -13.82
CA ASN A 95 -23.06 -0.38 -14.68
C ASN A 95 -23.29 -0.80 -16.14
N ALA A 96 -23.00 -2.06 -16.50
CA ALA A 96 -23.15 -2.60 -17.85
C ALA A 96 -24.44 -3.45 -18.04
N SER A 97 -25.19 -3.69 -16.95
CA SER A 97 -26.47 -4.40 -16.91
C SER A 97 -27.62 -3.44 -16.69
#